data_AF-A0A7Y5U1H0-F1
#
_entry.id   AF-A0A7Y5U1H0-F1
#
_cell.length_a   1.000
_cell.length_b   1.000
_cell.length_c   1.000
_cell.angle_alpha   90.00
_cell.angle_beta   90.00
_cell.angle_gamma   90.00
#
_symmetry.space_group_name_H-M   'P 1'
#
loop_
_entity.id
_entity.type
_entity.pdbx_description
1 polymer ?
#
loop_
_entity_poly.entity_id
_entity_poly.type
_entity_poly.pdbx_seq_one_letter_code
_entity_poly.pdbx_strand_id
1 'polypeptide(L)'
;MSRTFLLCAATAVFALAIACGKSNQAPTSPSSAVQGDNAAGPDGSTLKATAPVPVSPVNDAQPDALVLVAQKAQMKFADVPLSYQFQIRSGGTVVYDSQVVGGGGSGPNNVQHTPNVSLTPDAPYTWRARGAYQGSFGPWSADASFKAPVGGFIRDNELVDPLIGGRTVGQIVGPAQFTSEGLQLNGHDSHVTYVLPTTLVAGQFSLMVKGADEGAEGDKSKIFAMQQGFDDITTNAYRFTGELRGRNYGGGPGSISCRMIAGDRISRDCDRQQRTFDSSRWYFWKVSWNVGASFTMEVRADGENGPLLYSQTRSLSGRTYRPSPHVLYLGSPIGRGGPLDATLPGGTYKNIYAGPNARPAFPQ
;
A
#
# COMPACT_ATOMS: atom_id res chain seq x y z
N MET A 1 83.47 12.29 -89.46
CA MET A 1 82.68 13.53 -89.29
C MET A 1 81.35 13.15 -88.62
N SER A 2 80.99 13.87 -87.55
CA SER A 2 79.66 14.09 -86.94
C SER A 2 78.63 12.94 -86.88
N ARG A 3 78.27 12.48 -85.66
CA ARG A 3 77.02 12.78 -84.90
C ARG A 3 75.75 12.24 -85.61
N THR A 4 74.72 11.63 -85.02
CA THR A 4 73.88 12.07 -83.87
C THR A 4 72.75 11.01 -83.68
N PHE A 5 72.50 10.56 -82.44
CA PHE A 5 71.20 10.32 -81.77
C PHE A 5 70.16 9.23 -82.22
N LEU A 6 69.96 8.27 -81.29
CA LEU A 6 68.78 8.07 -80.40
C LEU A 6 67.44 7.55 -81.00
N LEU A 7 67.00 6.34 -80.58
CA LEU A 7 65.61 6.03 -80.14
C LEU A 7 65.43 4.55 -79.65
N CYS A 8 65.21 4.41 -78.34
CA CYS A 8 64.19 3.61 -77.63
C CYS A 8 63.47 2.47 -78.39
N ALA A 9 63.65 1.18 -78.06
CA ALA A 9 63.14 0.42 -76.89
C ALA A 9 61.66 -0.03 -76.99
N ALA A 10 61.42 -1.26 -77.48
CA ALA A 10 60.31 -2.17 -77.10
C ALA A 10 60.37 -3.51 -77.87
N THR A 11 60.47 -4.66 -77.18
CA THR A 11 59.90 -6.00 -77.50
C THR A 11 60.43 -7.02 -76.47
N ALA A 12 59.69 -7.46 -75.46
CA ALA A 12 58.58 -8.44 -75.44
C ALA A 12 59.03 -9.90 -75.61
N VAL A 13 59.30 -10.59 -74.49
CA VAL A 13 59.17 -12.06 -74.36
C VAL A 13 58.70 -12.37 -72.93
N PHE A 14 57.43 -12.72 -72.76
CA PHE A 14 56.93 -13.40 -71.55
C PHE A 14 56.19 -14.65 -71.99
N ALA A 15 56.71 -15.80 -71.56
CA ALA A 15 56.17 -17.11 -71.83
C ALA A 15 54.86 -17.31 -71.05
N LEU A 16 53.78 -17.65 -71.76
CA LEU A 16 52.54 -18.14 -71.16
C LEU A 16 52.72 -19.63 -70.81
N ALA A 17 52.81 -19.94 -69.52
CA ALA A 17 52.65 -21.29 -69.01
C ALA A 17 51.16 -21.63 -68.95
N ILE A 18 50.76 -22.65 -69.70
CA ILE A 18 49.44 -23.29 -69.62
C ILE A 18 49.43 -24.14 -68.34
N ALA A 19 48.72 -23.68 -67.31
CA ALA A 19 48.36 -24.50 -66.15
C ALA A 19 46.85 -24.73 -66.14
N CYS A 20 46.47 -25.94 -66.54
CA CYS A 20 45.11 -26.43 -66.54
C CYS A 20 44.52 -26.52 -65.12
N GLY A 21 43.31 -25.98 -64.96
CA GLY A 21 42.18 -26.70 -64.38
C GLY A 21 42.25 -27.10 -62.90
N LYS A 22 42.02 -26.14 -62.00
CA LYS A 22 41.27 -26.42 -60.76
C LYS A 22 39.95 -25.67 -60.85
N SER A 23 38.86 -26.42 -60.94
CA SER A 23 37.51 -25.92 -60.73
C SER A 23 37.44 -25.29 -59.35
N ASN A 24 37.33 -23.96 -59.28
CA ASN A 24 36.90 -23.28 -58.08
C ASN A 24 35.53 -23.86 -57.71
N GLN A 25 35.44 -24.64 -56.64
CA GLN A 25 34.18 -24.83 -55.96
C GLN A 25 33.68 -23.43 -55.62
N ALA A 26 32.61 -22.99 -56.29
CA ALA A 26 31.87 -21.83 -55.84
C ALA A 26 31.58 -22.03 -54.34
N PRO A 27 31.79 -21.01 -53.49
CA PRO A 27 31.42 -21.14 -52.09
C PRO A 27 29.97 -21.59 -52.05
N THR A 28 29.71 -22.77 -51.50
CA THR A 28 28.37 -23.25 -51.25
C THR A 28 27.70 -22.16 -50.43
N SER A 29 26.74 -21.46 -51.04
CA SER A 29 25.88 -20.51 -50.33
C SER A 29 25.39 -21.20 -49.06
N PRO A 30 25.38 -20.52 -47.89
CA PRO A 30 24.90 -21.14 -46.67
C PRO A 30 23.52 -21.71 -46.96
N SER A 31 23.39 -23.03 -46.87
CA SER A 31 22.09 -23.69 -46.90
C SER A 31 21.22 -22.94 -45.91
N SER A 32 20.06 -22.45 -46.37
CA SER A 32 19.06 -21.79 -45.56
C SER A 32 19.00 -22.48 -44.21
N ALA A 33 19.41 -21.78 -43.15
CA ALA A 33 19.32 -22.31 -41.80
C ALA A 33 17.89 -22.81 -41.62
N VAL A 34 17.75 -24.11 -41.34
CA VAL A 34 16.46 -24.70 -40.98
C VAL A 34 15.87 -23.77 -39.93
N GLN A 35 14.71 -23.20 -40.25
CA GLN A 35 13.98 -22.32 -39.35
C GLN A 35 13.96 -23.01 -37.99
N GLY A 36 14.65 -22.42 -37.02
CA GLY A 36 14.92 -23.06 -35.74
C GLY A 36 13.61 -23.56 -35.17
N ASP A 37 13.57 -24.86 -34.85
CA ASP A 37 12.41 -25.51 -34.29
C ASP A 37 11.87 -24.66 -33.13
N ASN A 38 10.65 -24.13 -33.28
CA ASN A 38 10.00 -23.28 -32.28
C ASN A 38 9.54 -24.10 -31.06
N ALA A 39 9.99 -25.35 -30.95
CA ALA A 39 9.71 -26.22 -29.82
C ALA A 39 10.20 -25.54 -28.53
N ALA A 40 9.28 -25.43 -27.57
CA ALA A 40 9.60 -24.95 -26.24
C ALA A 40 10.65 -25.87 -25.60
N GLY A 41 11.53 -25.28 -24.79
CA GLY A 41 12.44 -26.03 -23.92
C GLY A 41 11.65 -26.88 -22.90
N PRO A 42 12.33 -27.79 -22.18
CA PRO A 42 11.68 -28.63 -21.16
C PRO A 42 10.96 -27.85 -20.05
N ASP A 43 11.31 -26.58 -19.87
CA ASP A 43 10.71 -25.62 -18.92
C ASP A 43 9.60 -24.76 -19.54
N GLY A 44 9.22 -25.02 -20.80
CA GLY A 44 8.25 -24.25 -21.55
C GLY A 44 8.77 -22.93 -22.13
N SER A 45 10.08 -22.63 -22.01
CA SER A 45 10.67 -21.41 -22.57
C SER A 45 10.84 -21.52 -24.09
N THR A 46 10.51 -20.45 -24.80
CA THR A 46 10.71 -20.33 -26.27
C THR A 46 11.80 -19.32 -26.62
N LEU A 47 12.27 -18.56 -25.62
CA LEU A 47 13.33 -17.58 -25.75
C LEU A 47 14.64 -18.12 -25.17
N LYS A 48 15.72 -18.07 -25.95
CA LYS A 48 17.07 -18.46 -25.50
C LYS A 48 17.73 -17.35 -24.67
N ALA A 49 17.21 -17.14 -23.46
CA ALA A 49 17.72 -16.21 -22.47
C ALA A 49 17.99 -16.91 -21.13
N THR A 50 18.83 -16.32 -20.28
CA THR A 50 18.93 -16.72 -18.88
C THR A 50 17.65 -16.37 -18.12
N ALA A 51 17.40 -17.06 -17.01
CA ALA A 51 16.34 -16.66 -16.09
C ALA A 51 16.76 -15.38 -15.35
N PRO A 52 15.83 -14.43 -15.09
CA PRO A 52 16.08 -13.35 -14.14
C PRO A 52 16.46 -13.91 -12.76
N VAL A 53 17.22 -13.15 -11.98
CA VAL A 53 17.56 -13.50 -10.59
C VAL A 53 16.83 -12.53 -9.65
N PRO A 54 15.95 -13.00 -8.74
CA PRO A 54 15.29 -12.12 -7.78
C PRO A 54 16.30 -11.39 -6.89
N VAL A 55 16.08 -10.10 -6.67
CA VAL A 55 16.93 -9.23 -5.83
C VAL A 55 16.15 -8.74 -4.61
N SER A 56 14.90 -8.30 -4.78
CA SER A 56 14.06 -7.81 -3.68
C SER A 56 12.57 -7.88 -4.03
N PRO A 57 11.67 -8.16 -3.07
CA PRO A 57 11.97 -8.73 -1.76
C PRO A 57 12.42 -10.19 -1.87
N VAL A 58 13.26 -10.68 -0.97
CA VAL A 58 13.75 -12.08 -0.90
C VAL A 58 13.84 -12.52 0.56
N ASN A 59 13.96 -13.83 0.82
CA ASN A 59 14.18 -14.39 2.17
C ASN A 59 13.16 -13.91 3.22
N ASP A 60 11.88 -13.94 2.85
CA ASP A 60 10.76 -13.51 3.72
C ASP A 60 10.82 -12.05 4.17
N ALA A 61 11.57 -11.20 3.45
CA ALA A 61 11.59 -9.77 3.71
C ALA A 61 10.17 -9.18 3.69
N GLN A 62 9.92 -8.22 4.57
CA GLN A 62 8.64 -7.54 4.69
C GLN A 62 8.82 -6.06 4.36
N PRO A 63 8.75 -5.67 3.08
CA PRO A 63 9.01 -4.29 2.70
C PRO A 63 7.84 -3.38 3.08
N ASP A 64 8.12 -2.11 3.38
CA ASP A 64 7.06 -1.11 3.63
C ASP A 64 6.25 -0.79 2.37
N ALA A 65 6.88 -0.87 1.19
CA ALA A 65 6.23 -0.79 -0.12
C ALA A 65 6.67 -1.98 -0.97
N LEU A 66 5.72 -2.65 -1.62
CA LEU A 66 6.05 -3.77 -2.48
C LEU A 66 6.60 -3.27 -3.83
N VAL A 67 7.89 -3.48 -4.05
CA VAL A 67 8.56 -3.31 -5.35
C VAL A 67 9.34 -4.59 -5.62
N LEU A 68 9.01 -5.26 -6.73
CA LEU A 68 9.70 -6.46 -7.18
C LEU A 68 10.90 -6.04 -8.04
N VAL A 69 12.10 -6.48 -7.67
CA VAL A 69 13.35 -6.15 -8.35
C VAL A 69 14.08 -7.44 -8.70
N ALA A 70 14.42 -7.61 -9.97
CA ALA A 70 15.20 -8.75 -10.46
C ALA A 70 16.39 -8.27 -11.30
N GLN A 71 17.48 -9.04 -11.30
CA GLN A 71 18.55 -8.90 -12.29
C GLN A 71 18.00 -9.24 -13.68
N LYS A 72 18.41 -8.46 -14.68
CA LYS A 72 17.97 -8.63 -16.06
C LYS A 72 18.38 -10.00 -16.61
N ALA A 73 17.48 -10.59 -17.39
CA ALA A 73 17.81 -11.77 -18.21
C ALA A 73 18.77 -11.37 -19.33
N GLN A 74 19.64 -12.29 -19.72
CA GLN A 74 20.61 -12.12 -20.80
C GLN A 74 20.33 -13.08 -21.94
N MET A 75 20.24 -12.54 -23.15
CA MET A 75 20.08 -13.33 -24.36
C MET A 75 21.39 -14.04 -24.70
N LYS A 76 21.32 -15.31 -25.12
CA LYS A 76 22.52 -16.12 -25.37
C LYS A 76 23.29 -15.70 -26.63
N PHE A 77 22.61 -15.13 -27.63
CA PHE A 77 23.15 -14.92 -28.97
C PHE A 77 22.95 -13.49 -29.51
N ALA A 78 22.43 -12.57 -28.70
CA ALA A 78 22.17 -11.19 -29.10
C ALA A 78 22.17 -10.30 -27.86
N ASP A 79 22.35 -8.99 -28.06
CA ASP A 79 22.10 -7.99 -27.03
C ASP A 79 20.86 -7.19 -27.42
N VAL A 80 19.71 -7.57 -26.86
CA VAL A 80 18.42 -6.93 -27.13
C VAL A 80 17.73 -6.59 -25.82
N PRO A 81 17.12 -5.38 -25.70
CA PRO A 81 16.28 -5.05 -24.56
C PRO A 81 15.10 -6.02 -24.44
N LEU A 82 14.97 -6.65 -23.27
CA LEU A 82 13.85 -7.54 -22.95
C LEU A 82 12.72 -6.79 -22.24
N SER A 83 11.50 -7.22 -22.50
CA SER A 83 10.36 -6.94 -21.61
C SER A 83 10.28 -8.01 -20.54
N TYR A 84 9.46 -7.81 -19.50
CA TYR A 84 9.40 -8.72 -18.36
C TYR A 84 7.97 -9.03 -17.97
N GLN A 85 7.78 -10.20 -17.36
CA GLN A 85 6.54 -10.58 -16.71
C GLN A 85 6.84 -11.00 -15.27
N PHE A 86 6.04 -10.52 -14.33
CA PHE A 86 6.13 -10.81 -12.90
C PHE A 86 4.87 -11.52 -12.44
N GLN A 87 5.03 -12.50 -11.55
CA GLN A 87 3.92 -13.16 -10.88
C GLN A 87 4.12 -13.14 -9.37
N ILE A 88 3.04 -12.91 -8.63
CA ILE A 88 2.97 -13.15 -7.17
C ILE A 88 2.03 -14.31 -6.94
N ARG A 89 2.41 -15.20 -6.02
CA ARG A 89 1.65 -16.39 -5.65
C ARG A 89 1.46 -16.48 -4.15
N SER A 90 0.29 -16.98 -3.76
CA SER A 90 0.00 -17.44 -2.41
C SER A 90 -0.08 -18.97 -2.45
N GLY A 91 0.91 -19.64 -1.85
CA GLY A 91 1.14 -21.06 -2.10
C GLY A 91 1.34 -21.34 -3.59
N GLY A 92 0.56 -22.25 -4.16
CA GLY A 92 0.61 -22.59 -5.59
C GLY A 92 -0.20 -21.68 -6.51
N THR A 93 -1.03 -20.78 -5.96
CA THR A 93 -2.00 -19.99 -6.74
C THR A 93 -1.42 -18.64 -7.13
N VAL A 94 -1.48 -18.27 -8.41
CA VAL A 94 -1.13 -16.93 -8.89
C VAL A 94 -2.22 -15.94 -8.48
N VAL A 95 -1.85 -14.99 -7.62
CA VAL A 95 -2.74 -13.91 -7.12
C VAL A 95 -2.50 -12.58 -7.84
N TYR A 96 -1.39 -12.48 -8.58
CA TYR A 96 -1.07 -11.34 -9.42
C TYR A 96 -0.22 -11.78 -10.60
N ASP A 97 -0.53 -11.26 -11.79
CA ASP A 97 0.27 -11.39 -13.00
C ASP A 97 0.34 -10.01 -13.67
N SER A 98 1.57 -9.48 -13.85
CA SER A 98 1.76 -8.16 -14.44
C SER A 98 1.39 -8.10 -15.93
N GLN A 99 1.20 -9.25 -16.58
CA GLN A 99 1.37 -9.40 -18.03
C GLN A 99 2.78 -8.97 -18.46
N VAL A 100 3.05 -8.99 -19.77
CA VAL A 100 4.31 -8.47 -20.30
C VAL A 100 4.33 -6.95 -20.17
N VAL A 101 5.23 -6.44 -19.34
CA VAL A 101 5.47 -5.02 -19.13
C VAL A 101 6.83 -4.63 -19.69
N GLY A 102 6.92 -3.41 -20.23
CA GLY A 102 8.22 -2.81 -20.55
C GLY A 102 8.99 -2.65 -19.23
N GLY A 103 10.11 -3.34 -19.07
CA GLY A 103 10.82 -3.35 -17.80
C GLY A 103 11.25 -1.94 -17.39
N GLY A 104 10.77 -1.45 -16.25
CA GLY A 104 11.30 -0.23 -15.64
C GLY A 104 12.74 -0.48 -15.20
N GLY A 105 13.70 0.27 -15.74
CA GLY A 105 15.09 0.12 -15.35
C GLY A 105 15.33 0.59 -13.92
N SER A 106 15.84 -0.30 -13.05
CA SER A 106 16.37 0.06 -11.72
C SER A 106 17.89 0.09 -11.79
N GLY A 107 18.44 0.99 -12.61
CA GLY A 107 19.87 1.02 -12.95
C GLY A 107 20.23 0.09 -14.13
N PRO A 108 21.55 -0.13 -14.38
CA PRO A 108 22.00 -0.81 -15.60
C PRO A 108 21.61 -2.30 -15.62
N ASN A 109 21.63 -2.97 -14.47
CA ASN A 109 21.54 -4.44 -14.40
C ASN A 109 20.21 -4.99 -13.88
N ASN A 110 19.30 -4.14 -13.39
CA ASN A 110 18.05 -4.58 -12.77
C ASN A 110 16.83 -4.08 -13.52
N VAL A 111 15.75 -4.86 -13.41
CA VAL A 111 14.39 -4.47 -13.74
C VAL A 111 13.56 -4.41 -12.47
N GLN A 112 12.66 -3.44 -12.38
CA GLN A 112 11.72 -3.32 -11.28
C GLN A 112 10.26 -3.26 -11.76
N HIS A 113 9.36 -3.67 -10.87
CA HIS A 113 7.92 -3.60 -11.06
C HIS A 113 7.21 -3.30 -9.74
N THR A 114 6.22 -2.41 -9.76
CA THR A 114 5.37 -2.10 -8.61
C THR A 114 4.00 -2.72 -8.84
N PRO A 115 3.68 -3.85 -8.18
CA PRO A 115 2.40 -4.53 -8.35
C PRO A 115 1.23 -3.66 -7.88
N ASN A 116 0.18 -3.56 -8.69
CA ASN A 116 -1.11 -3.01 -8.27
C ASN A 116 -2.04 -4.16 -7.85
N VAL A 117 -1.84 -4.69 -6.65
CA VAL A 117 -2.63 -5.80 -6.09
C VAL A 117 -2.84 -5.62 -4.59
N SER A 118 -4.03 -5.94 -4.11
CA SER A 118 -4.33 -6.02 -2.68
C SER A 118 -3.91 -7.38 -2.13
N LEU A 119 -2.83 -7.40 -1.36
CA LEU A 119 -2.39 -8.59 -0.62
C LEU A 119 -2.93 -8.56 0.80
N THR A 120 -3.20 -9.74 1.39
CA THR A 120 -3.44 -9.87 2.83
C THR A 120 -2.18 -9.42 3.59
N PRO A 121 -2.23 -8.38 4.45
CA PRO A 121 -1.07 -7.90 5.20
C PRO A 121 -0.44 -8.99 6.06
N ASP A 122 0.88 -8.95 6.23
CA ASP A 122 1.69 -9.92 6.99
C ASP A 122 1.57 -11.39 6.55
N ALA A 123 0.83 -11.68 5.47
CA ALA A 123 0.77 -13.01 4.90
C ALA A 123 2.01 -13.29 4.03
N PRO A 124 2.50 -14.55 4.02
CA PRO A 124 3.62 -14.95 3.18
C PRO A 124 3.19 -15.12 1.71
N TYR A 125 4.05 -14.69 0.81
CA TYR A 125 3.90 -14.83 -0.65
C TYR A 125 5.22 -15.24 -1.28
N THR A 126 5.13 -15.78 -2.50
CA THR A 126 6.29 -15.94 -3.38
C THR A 126 6.10 -15.12 -4.63
N TRP A 127 7.19 -14.75 -5.29
CA TRP A 127 7.15 -14.11 -6.59
C TRP A 127 8.28 -14.61 -7.49
N ARG A 128 8.08 -14.45 -8.79
CA ARG A 128 9.04 -14.83 -9.83
C ARG A 128 8.91 -13.90 -11.03
N ALA A 129 9.96 -13.84 -11.85
CA ALA A 129 10.00 -13.05 -13.07
C ALA A 129 10.54 -13.85 -14.26
N ARG A 130 10.18 -13.47 -15.48
CA ARG A 130 10.79 -13.98 -16.72
C ARG A 130 10.97 -12.88 -17.75
N GLY A 131 11.97 -13.04 -18.62
CA GLY A 131 12.16 -12.19 -19.80
C GLY A 131 11.18 -12.56 -20.92
N ALA A 132 10.79 -11.57 -21.71
CA ALA A 132 9.92 -11.72 -22.87
C ALA A 132 10.41 -10.86 -24.04
N TYR A 133 10.30 -11.40 -25.26
CA TYR A 133 10.67 -10.71 -26.49
C TYR A 133 9.84 -11.23 -27.67
N GLN A 134 9.14 -10.33 -28.37
CA GLN A 134 8.35 -10.64 -29.58
C GLN A 134 7.39 -11.85 -29.44
N GLY A 135 6.74 -11.98 -28.27
CA GLY A 135 5.83 -13.10 -27.99
C GLY A 135 6.50 -14.38 -27.51
N SER A 136 7.83 -14.44 -27.51
CA SER A 136 8.61 -15.54 -26.93
C SER A 136 8.95 -15.24 -25.47
N PHE A 137 9.02 -16.31 -24.66
CA PHE A 137 9.24 -16.22 -23.22
C PHE A 137 10.49 -16.99 -22.79
N GLY A 138 11.30 -16.37 -21.94
CA GLY A 138 12.43 -17.02 -21.29
C GLY A 138 11.98 -17.89 -20.12
N PRO A 139 12.93 -18.61 -19.50
CA PRO A 139 12.68 -19.34 -18.26
C PRO A 139 12.19 -18.40 -17.15
N TRP A 140 11.35 -18.93 -16.28
CA TRP A 140 11.04 -18.29 -15.00
C TRP A 140 12.28 -18.31 -14.09
N SER A 141 12.44 -17.25 -13.31
CA SER A 141 13.35 -17.22 -12.19
C SER A 141 13.03 -18.30 -11.17
N ALA A 142 13.98 -18.60 -10.28
CA ALA A 142 13.64 -19.20 -9.00
C ALA A 142 12.62 -18.33 -8.24
N ASP A 143 11.83 -18.96 -7.39
CA ASP A 143 10.87 -18.25 -6.56
C ASP A 143 11.59 -17.52 -5.42
N ALA A 144 11.22 -16.27 -5.20
CA ALA A 144 11.63 -15.49 -4.04
C ALA A 144 10.45 -15.30 -3.08
N SER A 145 10.71 -15.38 -1.78
CA SER A 145 9.67 -15.23 -0.76
C SER A 145 9.70 -13.84 -0.11
N PHE A 146 8.52 -13.39 0.33
CA PHE A 146 8.33 -12.14 1.07
C PHE A 146 7.07 -12.21 1.93
N LYS A 147 6.97 -11.34 2.93
CA LYS A 147 5.70 -11.05 3.61
C LYS A 147 5.10 -9.79 3.04
N ALA A 148 3.80 -9.78 2.80
CA ALA A 148 3.12 -8.57 2.36
C ALA A 148 3.36 -7.43 3.36
N PRO A 149 3.53 -6.18 2.88
CA PRO A 149 3.68 -5.02 3.75
C PRO A 149 2.62 -5.00 4.85
N VAL A 150 3.01 -4.59 6.06
CA VAL A 150 2.05 -4.28 7.14
C VAL A 150 1.34 -2.98 6.75
N GLY A 151 0.35 -3.10 5.88
CA GLY A 151 -0.34 -1.97 5.26
C GLY A 151 -1.75 -1.80 5.79
N GLY A 152 -2.21 -0.56 5.81
CA GLY A 152 -3.64 -0.28 5.91
C GLY A 152 -4.38 -0.65 4.63
N PHE A 153 -5.69 -0.84 4.73
CA PHE A 153 -6.60 -0.98 3.60
C PHE A 153 -7.99 -0.45 3.95
N ILE A 154 -8.75 -0.10 2.92
CA ILE A 154 -10.20 0.09 2.99
C ILE A 154 -10.82 -0.86 1.96
N ARG A 155 -11.65 -1.80 2.42
CA ARG A 155 -12.33 -2.80 1.58
C ARG A 155 -13.75 -3.00 2.09
N ASP A 156 -14.73 -2.76 1.23
CA ASP A 156 -16.15 -2.86 1.56
C ASP A 156 -16.53 -2.01 2.79
N ASN A 157 -16.84 -2.66 3.92
CA ASN A 157 -17.19 -2.02 5.19
C ASN A 157 -16.09 -2.20 6.25
N GLU A 158 -14.88 -2.58 5.84
CA GLU A 158 -13.72 -2.79 6.70
C GLU A 158 -12.58 -1.81 6.38
N LEU A 159 -11.99 -1.27 7.44
CA LEU A 159 -10.85 -0.37 7.47
C LEU A 159 -9.83 -0.95 8.44
N VAL A 160 -8.59 -1.07 7.98
CA VAL A 160 -7.41 -1.24 8.82
C VAL A 160 -6.46 -0.11 8.46
N ASP A 161 -5.93 0.61 9.45
CA ASP A 161 -4.86 1.58 9.21
C ASP A 161 -3.86 1.57 10.36
N PRO A 162 -2.70 0.93 10.20
CA PRO A 162 -1.67 0.89 11.24
C PRO A 162 -1.16 2.29 11.62
N LEU A 163 -1.16 3.25 10.68
CA LEU A 163 -0.49 4.55 10.80
C LEU A 163 1.01 4.47 11.15
N ILE A 164 1.65 3.37 10.75
CA ILE A 164 3.10 3.16 10.88
C ILE A 164 3.78 3.32 9.52
N GLY A 165 5.11 3.47 9.51
CA GLY A 165 5.87 3.58 8.27
C GLY A 165 5.60 4.88 7.47
N GLY A 166 5.06 5.91 8.13
CA GLY A 166 4.83 7.22 7.52
C GLY A 166 3.65 7.28 6.55
N ARG A 167 2.66 6.36 6.68
CA ARG A 167 1.56 6.24 5.72
C ARG A 167 0.21 6.04 6.40
N THR A 168 -0.83 6.41 5.68
CA THR A 168 -2.24 6.19 6.02
C THR A 168 -3.01 5.84 4.75
N VAL A 169 -4.09 5.08 4.87
CA VAL A 169 -5.05 4.88 3.78
C VAL A 169 -6.19 5.91 3.77
N GLY A 170 -6.22 6.80 4.75
CA GLY A 170 -7.14 7.91 4.83
C GLY A 170 -6.57 9.18 4.21
N GLN A 171 -7.42 10.20 4.10
CA GLN A 171 -7.03 11.53 3.67
C GLN A 171 -6.69 12.40 4.89
N ILE A 172 -5.45 12.87 4.98
CA ILE A 172 -5.02 13.84 6.00
C ILE A 172 -5.56 15.23 5.62
N VAL A 173 -6.14 15.92 6.59
CA VAL A 173 -6.58 17.32 6.51
C VAL A 173 -5.98 18.08 7.67
N GLY A 174 -5.52 19.31 7.43
CA GLY A 174 -4.87 20.15 8.44
C GLY A 174 -3.45 19.71 8.81
N PRO A 175 -2.81 20.36 9.80
CA PRO A 175 -1.44 20.07 10.19
C PRO A 175 -1.33 18.71 10.91
N ALA A 176 -0.61 17.76 10.31
CA ALA A 176 -0.34 16.46 10.91
C ALA A 176 1.10 16.01 10.59
N GLN A 177 1.66 15.16 11.45
CA GLN A 177 3.03 14.68 11.31
C GLN A 177 3.14 13.20 11.67
N PHE A 178 3.72 12.40 10.79
CA PHE A 178 4.12 11.05 11.15
C PHE A 178 5.35 11.09 12.07
N THR A 179 5.25 10.34 13.16
CA THR A 179 6.32 10.10 14.12
C THR A 179 6.75 8.64 14.03
N SER A 180 7.77 8.24 14.79
CA SER A 180 8.11 6.81 14.94
C SER A 180 7.01 5.99 15.62
N GLU A 181 6.05 6.65 16.27
CA GLU A 181 5.04 6.01 17.10
C GLU A 181 3.62 6.01 16.49
N GLY A 182 3.40 6.77 15.41
CA GLY A 182 2.08 6.95 14.80
C GLY A 182 1.91 8.31 14.13
N LEU A 183 0.68 8.66 13.76
CA LEU A 183 0.33 9.95 13.18
C LEU A 183 -0.10 10.93 14.27
N GLN A 184 0.62 12.04 14.43
CA GLN A 184 0.24 13.13 15.32
C GLN A 184 -0.64 14.16 14.60
N LEU A 185 -1.77 14.52 15.19
CA LEU A 185 -2.65 15.59 14.71
C LEU A 185 -2.33 16.88 15.49
N ASN A 186 -1.83 17.91 14.82
CA ASN A 186 -1.19 19.05 15.48
C ASN A 186 -2.10 20.27 15.67
N GLY A 187 -3.33 20.23 15.16
CA GLY A 187 -4.28 21.33 15.22
C GLY A 187 -5.69 20.86 15.52
N HIS A 188 -6.55 21.79 15.92
CA HIS A 188 -7.97 21.53 16.12
C HIS A 188 -8.71 21.21 14.82
N ASP A 189 -8.22 21.73 13.69
CA ASP A 189 -8.71 21.46 12.34
C ASP A 189 -8.10 20.18 11.72
N SER A 190 -7.07 19.60 12.35
CA SER A 190 -6.39 18.41 11.86
C SER A 190 -7.26 17.17 12.00
N HIS A 191 -7.40 16.37 10.96
CA HIS A 191 -8.06 15.07 11.05
C HIS A 191 -7.62 14.13 9.92
N VAL A 192 -7.87 12.84 10.10
CA VAL A 192 -7.82 11.88 8.99
C VAL A 192 -9.23 11.47 8.65
N THR A 193 -9.56 11.52 7.37
CA THR A 193 -10.86 11.11 6.85
C THR A 193 -10.76 9.75 6.18
N TYR A 194 -11.65 8.83 6.55
CA TYR A 194 -11.86 7.55 5.86
C TYR A 194 -13.29 7.48 5.35
N VAL A 195 -13.48 7.09 4.09
CA VAL A 195 -14.80 6.84 3.51
C VAL A 195 -14.92 5.35 3.28
N LEU A 196 -15.86 4.68 3.95
CA LEU A 196 -16.12 3.27 3.70
C LEU A 196 -16.94 3.11 2.41
N PRO A 197 -16.50 2.27 1.44
CA PRO A 197 -17.27 1.94 0.24
C PRO A 197 -18.67 1.41 0.54
N THR A 198 -18.80 0.61 1.60
CA THR A 198 -20.06 0.06 2.08
C THR A 198 -20.31 0.48 3.52
N THR A 199 -21.54 0.85 3.84
CA THR A 199 -21.91 1.24 5.21
C THR A 199 -21.73 0.08 6.19
N LEU A 200 -20.89 0.30 7.21
CA LEU A 200 -20.83 -0.56 8.39
C LEU A 200 -22.07 -0.38 9.29
N VAL A 201 -23.07 -1.26 9.15
CA VAL A 201 -24.36 -1.20 9.88
C VAL A 201 -24.31 -1.79 11.30
N ALA A 202 -23.34 -2.66 11.56
CA ALA A 202 -22.99 -3.22 12.86
C ALA A 202 -21.51 -3.61 12.83
N GLY A 203 -20.84 -3.49 13.98
CA GLY A 203 -19.41 -3.74 14.08
C GLY A 203 -18.77 -2.85 15.14
N GLN A 204 -17.53 -2.45 14.87
CA GLN A 204 -16.78 -1.55 15.73
C GLN A 204 -15.96 -0.52 14.95
N PHE A 205 -15.59 0.55 15.63
CA PHE A 205 -14.55 1.49 15.22
C PHE A 205 -13.65 1.74 16.44
N SER A 206 -12.35 1.52 16.27
CA SER A 206 -11.39 1.51 17.36
C SER A 206 -10.01 1.98 16.95
N LEU A 207 -9.25 2.49 17.91
CA LEU A 207 -7.92 3.05 17.71
C LEU A 207 -7.11 3.09 19.00
N MET A 208 -5.82 3.38 18.88
CA MET A 208 -4.95 3.78 19.98
C MET A 208 -4.63 5.26 19.86
N VAL A 209 -4.69 6.00 20.98
CA VAL A 209 -4.29 7.40 21.07
C VAL A 209 -3.34 7.63 22.25
N LYS A 210 -2.30 8.43 22.04
CA LYS A 210 -1.39 8.98 23.05
C LYS A 210 -1.52 10.50 23.06
N GLY A 211 -1.15 11.17 24.16
CA GLY A 211 -1.28 12.62 24.31
C GLY A 211 -2.66 13.07 24.78
N ALA A 212 -3.55 12.12 25.12
CA ALA A 212 -4.77 12.42 25.86
C ALA A 212 -4.39 12.89 27.27
N ASP A 213 -4.85 14.07 27.66
CA ASP A 213 -4.50 14.73 28.91
C ASP A 213 -5.59 15.73 29.29
N GLU A 214 -5.91 15.87 30.57
CA GLU A 214 -6.87 16.87 31.05
C GLU A 214 -6.39 18.32 30.84
N GLY A 215 -5.07 18.54 30.76
CA GLY A 215 -4.44 19.82 30.47
C GLY A 215 -4.33 20.13 28.98
N ALA A 216 -4.69 19.22 28.09
CA ALA A 216 -4.69 19.46 26.65
C ALA A 216 -5.68 20.58 26.28
N GLU A 217 -5.32 21.40 25.28
CA GLU A 217 -6.20 22.44 24.77
C GLU A 217 -7.46 21.86 24.12
N GLY A 218 -8.59 22.51 24.39
CA GLY A 218 -9.90 22.11 23.89
C GLY A 218 -11.00 22.17 24.94
N ASP A 219 -12.23 22.28 24.47
CA ASP A 219 -13.45 22.22 25.28
C ASP A 219 -14.04 20.81 25.16
N LYS A 220 -14.49 20.43 23.96
CA LYS A 220 -15.11 19.13 23.69
C LYS A 220 -14.36 18.34 22.62
N SER A 221 -13.05 18.23 22.74
CA SER A 221 -12.20 17.54 21.76
C SER A 221 -12.72 16.13 21.43
N LYS A 222 -12.69 15.79 20.15
CA LYS A 222 -13.04 14.50 19.57
C LYS A 222 -11.75 13.72 19.40
N ILE A 223 -11.71 12.52 19.99
CA ILE A 223 -10.64 11.56 19.73
C ILE A 223 -10.90 10.90 18.37
N PHE A 224 -12.16 10.56 18.11
CA PHE A 224 -12.62 10.07 16.82
C PHE A 224 -14.11 10.34 16.67
N ALA A 225 -14.54 10.32 15.42
CA ALA A 225 -15.93 10.51 15.09
C ALA A 225 -16.33 9.70 13.87
N MET A 226 -17.63 9.56 13.65
CA MET A 226 -18.20 8.97 12.44
C MET A 226 -19.42 9.79 12.05
N GLN A 227 -19.72 9.89 10.75
CA GLN A 227 -20.95 10.53 10.31
C GLN A 227 -21.44 10.06 8.94
N GLN A 228 -22.64 10.51 8.56
CA GLN A 228 -23.11 10.47 7.18
C GLN A 228 -22.57 11.66 6.38
N GLY A 229 -21.90 11.42 5.27
CA GLY A 229 -21.46 12.51 4.39
C GLY A 229 -20.44 13.45 5.03
N PHE A 230 -20.40 14.68 4.53
CA PHE A 230 -19.39 15.69 4.89
C PHE A 230 -20.01 16.97 5.46
N ASP A 231 -21.32 16.94 5.77
CA ASP A 231 -22.02 18.07 6.37
C ASP A 231 -21.54 18.35 7.80
N ASP A 232 -22.01 19.45 8.41
CA ASP A 232 -21.64 19.84 9.78
C ASP A 232 -21.92 18.70 10.78
N ILE A 233 -20.84 18.14 11.31
CA ILE A 233 -20.84 17.06 12.30
C ILE A 233 -21.67 17.39 13.54
N THR A 234 -21.87 18.67 13.85
CA THR A 234 -22.68 19.16 14.97
C THR A 234 -24.19 18.99 14.75
N THR A 235 -24.63 18.94 13.50
CA THR A 235 -26.06 18.78 13.12
C THR A 235 -26.39 17.43 12.51
N ASN A 236 -25.38 16.63 12.21
CA ASN A 236 -25.55 15.43 11.41
C ASN A 236 -26.52 14.42 12.05
N ALA A 237 -27.45 13.93 11.24
CA ALA A 237 -28.50 13.01 11.67
C ALA A 237 -27.98 11.58 11.90
N TYR A 238 -26.86 11.20 11.27
CA TYR A 238 -26.14 9.97 11.59
C TYR A 238 -24.74 10.36 12.02
N ARG A 239 -24.48 10.35 13.32
CA ARG A 239 -23.14 10.63 13.84
C ARG A 239 -22.81 9.85 15.08
N PHE A 240 -21.53 9.66 15.29
CA PHE A 240 -20.94 9.26 16.56
C PHE A 240 -19.77 10.18 16.90
N THR A 241 -19.61 10.52 18.18
CA THR A 241 -18.42 11.20 18.69
C THR A 241 -17.91 10.52 19.96
N GLY A 242 -16.61 10.22 20.02
CA GLY A 242 -15.88 9.85 21.23
C GLY A 242 -15.09 11.05 21.73
N GLU A 243 -15.38 11.53 22.94
CA GLU A 243 -15.01 12.87 23.38
C GLU A 243 -14.15 12.85 24.64
N LEU A 244 -13.15 13.73 24.68
CA LEU A 244 -12.36 14.07 25.86
C LEU A 244 -12.51 15.57 26.12
N ARG A 245 -12.80 15.96 27.36
CA ARG A 245 -12.86 17.37 27.77
C ARG A 245 -11.47 17.88 28.10
N GLY A 246 -11.01 18.90 27.37
CA GLY A 246 -9.72 19.55 27.60
C GLY A 246 -9.80 20.63 28.68
N ARG A 247 -8.70 21.35 28.86
CA ARG A 247 -8.53 22.39 29.90
C ARG A 247 -9.52 23.55 29.81
N ASN A 248 -10.08 23.80 28.62
CA ASN A 248 -11.02 24.91 28.40
C ASN A 248 -12.45 24.56 28.84
N TYR A 249 -12.73 23.29 29.18
CA TYR A 249 -14.04 22.86 29.63
C TYR A 249 -14.28 23.19 31.10
N GLY A 250 -15.16 24.16 31.36
CA GLY A 250 -15.49 24.62 32.71
C GLY A 250 -16.19 23.59 33.61
N GLY A 251 -16.66 22.46 33.05
CA GLY A 251 -17.37 21.42 33.79
C GLY A 251 -16.51 20.23 34.26
N GLY A 252 -15.18 20.36 34.26
CA GLY A 252 -14.24 19.33 34.70
C GLY A 252 -13.40 18.74 33.55
N PRO A 253 -12.17 19.23 33.33
CA PRO A 253 -11.22 18.66 32.39
C PRO A 253 -10.91 17.18 32.69
N GLY A 254 -10.56 16.42 31.64
CA GLY A 254 -10.35 14.96 31.72
C GLY A 254 -11.63 14.13 31.66
N SER A 255 -12.79 14.77 31.49
CA SER A 255 -14.06 14.06 31.36
C SER A 255 -14.20 13.34 30.02
N ILE A 256 -14.53 12.05 30.06
CA ILE A 256 -14.85 11.24 28.89
C ILE A 256 -16.35 11.27 28.67
N SER A 257 -16.78 11.34 27.41
CA SER A 257 -18.19 11.20 27.01
C SER A 257 -18.30 10.67 25.58
N CYS A 258 -19.50 10.30 25.19
CA CYS A 258 -19.81 9.97 23.81
C CYS A 258 -21.24 10.37 23.45
N ARG A 259 -21.49 10.43 22.14
CA ARG A 259 -22.82 10.70 21.60
C ARG A 259 -23.02 9.90 20.33
N MET A 260 -24.19 9.27 20.19
CA MET A 260 -24.62 8.67 18.92
C MET A 260 -26.01 9.19 18.51
N ILE A 261 -26.19 9.45 17.22
CA ILE A 261 -27.48 9.72 16.57
C ILE A 261 -27.63 8.76 15.40
N ALA A 262 -28.77 8.07 15.29
CA ALA A 262 -29.01 7.01 14.30
C ALA A 262 -30.17 7.36 13.35
N GLY A 263 -30.10 8.56 12.74
CA GLY A 263 -31.01 9.03 11.69
C GLY A 263 -32.26 9.77 12.18
N ASP A 264 -32.52 9.77 13.47
CA ASP A 264 -33.74 10.34 14.07
C ASP A 264 -33.53 11.69 14.76
N ARG A 265 -32.31 12.24 14.70
CA ARG A 265 -31.92 13.49 15.39
C ARG A 265 -32.04 13.43 16.91
N ILE A 266 -32.23 12.26 17.50
CA ILE A 266 -32.26 12.07 18.95
C ILE A 266 -30.86 11.76 19.45
N SER A 267 -30.36 12.62 20.33
CA SER A 267 -29.05 12.44 20.95
C SER A 267 -29.09 11.33 21.99
N ARG A 268 -28.19 10.36 21.86
CA ARG A 268 -27.97 9.32 22.86
C ARG A 268 -26.60 9.55 23.48
N ASP A 269 -26.62 10.32 24.55
CA ASP A 269 -25.40 10.77 25.22
C ASP A 269 -24.97 9.77 26.30
N CYS A 270 -23.68 9.51 26.36
CA CYS A 270 -23.07 8.73 27.41
C CYS A 270 -22.77 9.63 28.61
N ASP A 271 -22.89 9.07 29.81
CA ASP A 271 -22.62 9.84 31.03
C ASP A 271 -21.19 10.34 31.01
N ARG A 272 -21.01 11.59 31.44
CA ARG A 272 -19.69 12.19 31.58
C ARG A 272 -19.02 11.57 32.80
N GLN A 273 -17.80 11.07 32.64
CA GLN A 273 -17.00 10.57 33.75
C GLN A 273 -15.62 11.19 33.71
N GLN A 274 -15.27 11.93 34.77
CA GLN A 274 -13.94 12.49 34.93
C GLN A 274 -12.92 11.37 35.19
N ARG A 275 -11.80 11.44 34.47
CA ARG A 275 -10.66 10.55 34.63
C ARG A 275 -9.38 11.38 34.55
N THR A 276 -8.35 10.92 35.23
CA THR A 276 -6.99 11.42 35.07
C THR A 276 -6.34 10.65 33.94
N PHE A 277 -5.78 11.38 32.99
CA PHE A 277 -5.00 10.82 31.90
C PHE A 277 -3.51 11.10 32.13
N ASP A 278 -2.67 10.32 31.48
CA ASP A 278 -1.24 10.51 31.41
C ASP A 278 -0.89 10.63 29.93
N SER A 279 -0.50 11.83 29.51
CA SER A 279 -0.17 12.14 28.13
C SER A 279 0.89 11.21 27.51
N SER A 280 1.72 10.56 28.33
CA SER A 280 2.75 9.61 27.87
C SER A 280 2.22 8.19 27.61
N ARG A 281 1.02 7.86 28.09
CA ARG A 281 0.41 6.53 27.95
C ARG A 281 -0.47 6.42 26.73
N TRP A 282 -0.54 5.19 26.22
CA TRP A 282 -1.49 4.83 25.18
C TRP A 282 -2.85 4.49 25.77
N TYR A 283 -3.90 4.95 25.11
CA TYR A 283 -5.27 4.64 25.45
C TYR A 283 -5.97 4.00 24.26
N PHE A 284 -6.60 2.86 24.51
CA PHE A 284 -7.45 2.20 23.54
C PHE A 284 -8.85 2.78 23.63
N TRP A 285 -9.34 3.29 22.49
CA TRP A 285 -10.70 3.82 22.36
C TRP A 285 -11.47 2.96 21.36
N LYS A 286 -12.69 2.57 21.72
CA LYS A 286 -13.54 1.72 20.88
C LYS A 286 -15.00 2.07 21.05
N VAL A 287 -15.72 2.21 19.94
CA VAL A 287 -17.17 2.07 19.91
C VAL A 287 -17.56 0.80 19.18
N SER A 288 -18.50 0.04 19.73
CA SER A 288 -19.16 -1.07 19.05
C SER A 288 -20.67 -0.83 18.99
N TRP A 289 -21.33 -1.30 17.94
CA TRP A 289 -22.78 -1.17 17.78
C TRP A 289 -23.37 -2.36 17.04
N ASN A 290 -24.63 -2.64 17.36
CA ASN A 290 -25.41 -3.72 16.76
C ASN A 290 -26.66 -3.15 16.07
N VAL A 291 -27.15 -3.87 15.06
CA VAL A 291 -28.39 -3.51 14.36
C VAL A 291 -29.56 -3.46 15.35
N GLY A 292 -30.25 -2.31 15.42
CA GLY A 292 -31.48 -2.15 16.19
C GLY A 292 -31.36 -2.22 17.72
N ALA A 293 -30.15 -2.35 18.28
CA ALA A 293 -29.96 -2.65 19.69
C ALA A 293 -29.34 -1.47 20.45
N SER A 294 -28.04 -1.53 20.73
CA SER A 294 -27.29 -0.56 21.51
C SER A 294 -25.95 -0.27 20.85
N PHE A 295 -25.30 0.79 21.32
CA PHE A 295 -23.87 0.98 21.14
C PHE A 295 -23.17 1.01 22.51
N THR A 296 -21.90 0.62 22.52
CA THR A 296 -21.05 0.64 23.70
C THR A 296 -19.76 1.36 23.36
N MET A 297 -19.39 2.33 24.18
CA MET A 297 -18.10 3.02 24.10
C MET A 297 -17.22 2.54 25.24
N GLU A 298 -15.98 2.15 24.92
CA GLU A 298 -14.96 1.72 25.88
C GLU A 298 -13.68 2.55 25.75
N VAL A 299 -13.07 2.86 26.89
CA VAL A 299 -11.71 3.41 26.97
C VAL A 299 -10.90 2.57 27.94
N ARG A 300 -9.72 2.12 27.51
CA ARG A 300 -8.79 1.30 28.30
C ARG A 300 -7.38 1.89 28.28
N ALA A 301 -6.64 1.72 29.37
CA ALA A 301 -5.22 2.09 29.42
C ALA A 301 -4.35 1.00 28.78
N ASP A 302 -3.23 1.38 28.18
CA ASP A 302 -2.13 0.53 27.69
C ASP A 302 -2.48 -0.47 26.57
N GLY A 303 -3.73 -0.53 26.12
CA GLY A 303 -4.15 -1.37 24.99
C GLY A 303 -5.55 -1.96 25.13
N GLU A 304 -5.91 -2.82 24.18
CA GLU A 304 -7.24 -3.46 24.13
C GLU A 304 -7.54 -4.34 25.35
N ASN A 305 -6.52 -5.03 25.86
CA ASN A 305 -6.64 -5.92 27.02
C ASN A 305 -6.28 -5.24 28.34
N GLY A 306 -6.00 -3.93 28.33
CA GLY A 306 -5.58 -3.23 29.52
C GLY A 306 -6.74 -2.78 30.43
N PRO A 307 -6.42 -2.07 31.53
CA PRO A 307 -7.39 -1.65 32.54
C PRO A 307 -8.53 -0.81 31.94
N LEU A 308 -9.77 -1.19 32.25
CA LEU A 308 -10.97 -0.45 31.82
C LEU A 308 -11.13 0.84 32.61
N LEU A 309 -11.12 1.98 31.92
CA LEU A 309 -11.30 3.30 32.52
C LEU A 309 -12.74 3.79 32.37
N TYR A 310 -13.36 3.49 31.24
CA TYR A 310 -14.70 3.95 30.88
C TYR A 310 -15.40 2.87 30.06
N SER A 311 -16.65 2.58 30.42
CA SER A 311 -17.57 1.82 29.57
C SER A 311 -18.97 2.35 29.75
N GLN A 312 -19.62 2.73 28.66
CA GLN A 312 -21.00 3.19 28.65
C GLN A 312 -21.75 2.54 27.50
N THR A 313 -22.89 1.93 27.82
CA THR A 313 -23.81 1.37 26.83
C THR A 313 -25.07 2.22 26.78
N ARG A 314 -25.57 2.48 25.57
CA ARG A 314 -26.80 3.24 25.33
C ARG A 314 -27.66 2.54 24.28
N SER A 315 -28.96 2.51 24.53
CA SER A 315 -29.93 1.96 23.58
C SER A 315 -30.06 2.86 22.35
N LEU A 316 -30.13 2.24 21.17
CA LEU A 316 -30.51 2.88 19.92
C LEU A 316 -32.03 2.94 19.73
N SER A 317 -32.81 2.37 20.67
CA SER A 317 -34.28 2.37 20.64
C SER A 317 -34.85 1.77 19.35
N GLY A 318 -34.30 0.63 18.91
CA GLY A 318 -34.71 -0.04 17.67
C GLY A 318 -34.14 0.59 16.39
N ARG A 319 -33.39 1.69 16.48
CA ARG A 319 -32.76 2.33 15.31
C ARG A 319 -31.49 1.60 14.88
N THR A 320 -31.24 1.61 13.58
CA THR A 320 -30.00 1.12 12.98
C THR A 320 -29.13 2.31 12.60
N TYR A 321 -27.86 2.30 13.02
CA TYR A 321 -26.88 3.26 12.55
C TYR A 321 -26.44 2.88 11.13
N ARG A 322 -26.84 3.67 10.13
CA ARG A 322 -26.64 3.35 8.70
C ARG A 322 -26.30 4.59 7.84
N PRO A 323 -25.24 5.34 8.20
CA PRO A 323 -24.83 6.50 7.43
C PRO A 323 -24.49 6.13 5.98
N SER A 324 -24.89 6.95 5.01
CA SER A 324 -24.51 6.80 3.61
C SER A 324 -24.27 8.16 2.94
N PRO A 325 -23.04 8.48 2.51
CA PRO A 325 -21.82 7.67 2.68
C PRO A 325 -21.40 7.56 4.16
N HIS A 326 -20.72 6.48 4.54
CA HIS A 326 -20.22 6.27 5.91
C HIS A 326 -18.80 6.83 6.01
N VAL A 327 -18.65 7.95 6.73
CA VAL A 327 -17.37 8.63 6.92
C VAL A 327 -16.89 8.44 8.36
N LEU A 328 -15.62 8.08 8.54
CA LEU A 328 -14.94 7.91 9.81
C LEU A 328 -13.82 8.93 9.93
N TYR A 329 -13.53 9.39 11.16
CA TYR A 329 -12.50 10.37 11.43
C TYR A 329 -11.58 9.95 12.58
N LEU A 330 -10.27 10.18 12.43
CA LEU A 330 -9.39 10.43 13.58
C LEU A 330 -9.46 11.92 13.88
N GLY A 331 -9.74 12.28 15.13
CA GLY A 331 -10.18 13.63 15.43
C GLY A 331 -11.59 13.90 14.91
N SER A 332 -11.82 15.11 14.38
CA SER A 332 -13.07 15.52 13.75
C SER A 332 -12.88 16.76 12.89
N PRO A 333 -13.65 16.95 11.80
CA PRO A 333 -13.77 18.26 11.17
C PRO A 333 -14.35 19.30 12.15
N ILE A 334 -14.09 20.59 11.89
CA ILE A 334 -14.68 21.69 12.65
C ILE A 334 -16.17 21.78 12.32
N GLY A 335 -17.01 21.52 13.32
CA GLY A 335 -18.43 21.80 13.25
C GLY A 335 -18.76 23.20 13.80
N ARG A 336 -20.07 23.50 13.89
CA ARG A 336 -20.56 24.75 14.49
C ARG A 336 -20.16 24.98 15.96
N GLY A 337 -19.73 23.95 16.68
CA GLY A 337 -19.13 24.10 18.02
C GLY A 337 -17.79 24.85 18.02
N GLY A 338 -17.18 25.06 16.85
CA GLY A 338 -15.90 25.73 16.69
C GLY A 338 -14.70 24.81 16.91
N PRO A 339 -13.47 25.35 16.76
CA PRO A 339 -12.24 24.55 16.79
C PRO A 339 -12.02 23.81 18.11
N LEU A 340 -12.36 24.42 19.25
CA LEU A 340 -12.19 23.80 20.57
C LEU A 340 -13.07 22.56 20.80
N ASP A 341 -14.08 22.34 19.96
CA ASP A 341 -14.96 21.17 19.97
C ASP A 341 -14.57 20.14 18.89
N ALA A 342 -13.49 20.36 18.13
CA ALA A 342 -13.04 19.50 17.03
C ALA A 342 -11.94 18.54 17.50
N THR A 343 -10.80 18.42 16.83
CA THR A 343 -9.75 17.45 17.17
C THR A 343 -9.01 17.80 18.47
N LEU A 344 -8.51 16.77 19.17
CA LEU A 344 -7.49 16.88 20.22
C LEU A 344 -6.11 17.20 19.60
N PRO A 345 -5.59 18.43 19.72
CA PRO A 345 -4.27 18.77 19.19
C PRO A 345 -3.15 18.07 19.99
N GLY A 346 -2.09 17.67 19.31
CA GLY A 346 -0.96 16.93 19.87
C GLY A 346 -1.21 15.44 20.07
N GLY A 347 -2.43 14.95 19.84
CA GLY A 347 -2.77 13.53 19.94
C GLY A 347 -2.06 12.70 18.86
N THR A 348 -1.41 11.60 19.26
CA THR A 348 -0.76 10.64 18.34
C THR A 348 -1.61 9.38 18.23
N TYR A 349 -1.95 9.00 17.00
CA TYR A 349 -2.88 7.91 16.69
C TYR A 349 -2.18 6.74 15.99
N LYS A 350 -2.60 5.51 16.30
CA LYS A 350 -2.16 4.29 15.60
C LYS A 350 -3.19 3.17 15.66
N ASN A 351 -2.97 2.15 14.82
CA ASN A 351 -3.68 0.87 14.85
C ASN A 351 -5.20 1.00 14.78
N ILE A 352 -5.66 1.71 13.76
CA ILE A 352 -7.06 1.97 13.47
C ILE A 352 -7.71 0.71 12.91
N TYR A 353 -8.91 0.41 13.40
CA TYR A 353 -9.76 -0.63 12.87
C TYR A 353 -11.21 -0.19 12.85
N ALA A 354 -11.88 -0.34 11.71
CA ALA A 354 -13.34 -0.37 11.65
C ALA A 354 -13.79 -1.61 10.87
N GLY A 355 -14.79 -2.33 11.34
CA GLY A 355 -15.27 -3.49 10.62
C GLY A 355 -16.33 -4.29 11.38
N PRO A 356 -16.96 -5.28 10.71
CA PRO A 356 -18.03 -6.08 11.30
C PRO A 356 -17.51 -7.16 12.26
N ASN A 357 -16.21 -7.47 12.20
CA ASN A 357 -15.60 -8.59 12.91
C ASN A 357 -14.81 -8.12 14.14
N ALA A 358 -14.32 -9.11 14.90
CA ALA A 358 -13.26 -8.86 15.87
C ALA A 358 -12.06 -8.23 15.15
N ARG A 359 -11.44 -7.23 15.80
CA ARG A 359 -10.31 -6.54 15.22
C ARG A 359 -9.13 -7.51 15.11
N PRO A 360 -8.27 -7.37 14.09
CA PRO A 360 -6.98 -8.03 14.09
C PRO A 360 -6.17 -7.62 15.31
N ALA A 361 -5.34 -8.54 15.81
CA ALA A 361 -4.37 -8.24 16.85
C ALA A 361 -3.47 -7.08 16.40
N PHE A 362 -3.05 -6.25 17.35
CA PHE A 362 -2.07 -5.21 17.06
C PHE A 362 -0.80 -5.83 16.49
N PRO A 363 -0.26 -5.30 15.37
CA PRO A 363 1.14 -5.53 15.05
C PRO A 363 1.96 -5.13 16.28
N GLN A 364 2.76 -6.06 16.82
CA GLN A 364 3.64 -5.77 17.96
C GLN A 364 4.84 -4.95 17.52
#